data_AF-A0A1J5TW05-F1
#
_entry.id   AF-A0A1J5TW05-F1
#
_cell.length_a   1.000
_cell.length_b   1.000
_cell.length_c   1.000
_cell.angle_alpha   90.00
_cell.angle_beta   90.00
_cell.angle_gamma   90.00
#
_symmetry.space_group_name_H-M   'P 1'
#
loop_
_entity.id
_entity.type
_entity.pdbx_description
1 polymer ?
#
loop_
_entity_poly.entity_id
_entity_poly.type
_entity_poly.pdbx_seq_one_letter_code
_entity_poly.pdbx_strand_id
1 'polypeptide(L)'
;MTAEQLIFAIISWVVLTSIVYTLTGWKRVLDCYKMWFRKEYWTNYNIIEAVSWSMKAIIIVPGLIFGVQLWQLYFVALLTSMSLIWASNRKLLPTLVSFNTLWIWLSMMIISQHII
;
A
#
# COMPACT_ATOMS: atom_id res chain seq x y z
N MET A 1 14.15 13.20 12.55
CA MET A 1 14.94 12.91 11.33
C MET A 1 15.88 14.07 11.09
N THR A 2 17.18 13.83 10.99
CA THR A 2 18.18 14.88 10.68
C THR A 2 18.23 15.18 9.18
N ALA A 3 18.83 16.30 8.79
CA ALA A 3 19.00 16.66 7.38
C ALA A 3 19.82 15.60 6.61
N GLU A 4 20.87 15.06 7.23
CA GLU A 4 21.71 14.00 6.66
C GLU A 4 20.91 12.71 6.40
N GLN A 5 20.09 12.28 7.35
CA GLN A 5 19.22 11.11 7.20
C GLN A 5 18.21 11.28 6.06
N LEU A 6 17.62 12.47 5.95
CA LEU A 6 16.67 12.79 4.88
C LEU A 6 17.34 12.76 3.50
N ILE A 7 18.51 13.40 3.37
CA ILE A 7 19.28 13.43 2.12
C ILE A 7 19.69 12.01 1.73
N PHE A 8 20.23 11.24 2.66
CA PHE A 8 20.60 9.83 2.43
C PHE A 8 19.39 9.00 1.97
N ALA A 9 18.23 9.16 2.61
CA ALA A 9 17.02 8.43 2.24
C ALA A 9 16.52 8.80 0.83
N ILE A 10 16.47 10.08 0.48
CA ILE A 10 16.01 10.54 -0.83
C ILE A 10 16.97 10.09 -1.94
N ILE A 11 18.28 10.26 -1.76
CA ILE A 11 19.28 9.85 -2.75
C ILE A 11 19.24 8.34 -2.94
N SER A 12 19.26 7.57 -1.84
CA SER A 12 19.16 6.11 -1.88
C SER A 12 17.88 5.67 -2.59
N TRP A 13 16.73 6.29 -2.28
CA TRP A 13 15.47 6.00 -2.93
C TRP A 13 15.50 6.27 -4.45
N VAL A 14 16.01 7.43 -4.87
CA VAL A 14 16.13 7.77 -6.30
C VAL A 14 17.05 6.78 -7.02
N VAL A 15 18.21 6.48 -6.46
CA VAL A 15 19.19 5.56 -7.06
C VAL A 15 18.61 4.15 -7.19
N LEU A 16 18.10 3.59 -6.09
CA LEU A 16 17.55 2.24 -6.08
C LEU A 16 16.33 2.10 -7.01
N THR A 17 15.43 3.10 -7.01
CA THR A 17 14.27 3.11 -7.91
C THR A 17 14.71 3.20 -9.37
N SER A 18 15.71 4.04 -9.67
CA SER A 18 16.27 4.20 -11.03
C SER A 18 16.91 2.90 -11.53
N ILE A 19 17.60 2.15 -10.66
CA ILE A 19 18.14 0.82 -10.99
C ILE A 19 17.00 -0.11 -11.39
N VAL A 20 15.96 -0.23 -10.55
CA VAL A 20 14.81 -1.11 -10.83
C VAL A 20 14.10 -0.70 -12.13
N TYR A 21 13.89 0.58 -12.37
CA TYR A 21 13.23 1.09 -13.57
C TYR A 21 14.07 0.87 -14.83
N THR A 22 15.39 0.97 -14.72
CA THR A 22 16.31 0.66 -15.83
C THR A 22 16.28 -0.82 -16.17
N LEU A 23 16.31 -1.70 -15.16
CA LEU A 23 16.23 -3.17 -15.36
C LEU A 23 14.87 -3.61 -15.90
N THR A 24 13.77 -2.97 -15.47
CA THR A 24 12.41 -3.29 -15.91
C THR A 24 12.10 -2.68 -17.29
N GLY A 25 12.69 -1.53 -17.59
CA GLY A 25 12.48 -0.70 -18.78
C GLY A 25 11.57 0.50 -18.49
N TRP A 26 12.14 1.70 -18.53
CA TRP A 26 11.46 2.98 -18.25
C TRP A 26 10.15 3.16 -19.01
N LYS A 27 10.10 2.80 -20.30
CA LYS A 27 8.88 2.91 -21.12
C LYS A 27 7.76 2.01 -20.59
N ARG A 28 8.07 0.77 -20.19
CA ARG A 28 7.09 -0.18 -19.64
C ARG A 28 6.52 0.31 -18.32
N VAL A 29 7.38 0.84 -17.44
CA VAL A 29 6.97 1.40 -16.16
C VAL A 29 6.08 2.63 -16.37
N LEU A 30 6.46 3.54 -17.26
CA LEU A 30 5.65 4.70 -17.62
C LEU A 30 4.28 4.27 -18.19
N ASP A 31 4.26 3.29 -19.08
CA ASP A 31 3.02 2.79 -19.68
C ASP A 31 2.12 2.10 -18.65
N CYS A 32 2.70 1.46 -17.62
CA CYS A 32 1.97 0.93 -16.46
C CYS A 32 1.31 2.06 -15.65
N TYR A 33 2.05 3.11 -15.28
CA TYR A 33 1.47 4.26 -14.57
C TYR A 33 0.38 4.97 -15.39
N LYS A 34 0.52 5.02 -16.71
CA LYS A 34 -0.51 5.58 -17.60
C LYS A 34 -1.84 4.84 -17.52
N MET A 35 -1.89 3.59 -17.05
CA MET A 35 -3.14 2.85 -16.86
C MET A 35 -4.09 3.57 -15.89
N TRP A 36 -3.57 4.32 -14.90
CA TRP A 36 -4.40 5.08 -13.96
C TRP A 36 -5.23 6.17 -14.63
N PHE A 37 -4.83 6.63 -15.82
CA PHE A 37 -5.56 7.65 -16.58
C PHE A 37 -6.55 7.06 -17.60
N ARG A 38 -6.66 5.73 -17.67
CA ARG A 38 -7.58 5.03 -18.58
C ARG A 38 -8.83 4.61 -17.82
N LYS A 39 -10.02 4.94 -18.32
CA LYS A 39 -11.29 4.59 -17.66
C LYS A 39 -11.48 3.08 -17.57
N GLU A 40 -10.99 2.34 -18.57
CA GLU A 40 -11.09 0.88 -18.67
C GLU A 40 -10.28 0.18 -17.57
N TYR A 41 -9.27 0.85 -17.02
CA TYR A 41 -8.52 0.33 -15.88
C TYR A 41 -9.35 0.34 -14.59
N TRP A 42 -10.26 1.29 -14.41
CA TRP A 42 -11.00 1.46 -13.16
C TRP A 42 -12.21 0.51 -13.04
N THR A 43 -11.91 -0.77 -12.95
CA THR A 43 -12.88 -1.81 -12.61
C THR A 43 -13.14 -1.84 -11.10
N ASN A 44 -14.23 -2.49 -10.68
CA ASN A 44 -14.59 -2.62 -9.26
C ASN A 44 -13.43 -3.19 -8.40
N TYR A 45 -12.69 -4.17 -8.92
CA TYR A 45 -11.56 -4.76 -8.20
C TYR A 45 -10.32 -3.85 -8.18
N ASN A 46 -10.05 -3.08 -9.24
CA ASN A 46 -8.92 -2.13 -9.27
C ASN A 46 -9.17 -0.91 -8.38
N ILE A 47 -10.44 -0.47 -8.26
CA ILE A 47 -10.83 0.57 -7.30
C ILE A 47 -10.59 0.10 -5.87
N ILE A 48 -11.03 -1.13 -5.52
CA ILE A 48 -10.80 -1.71 -4.19
C ILE A 48 -9.31 -1.83 -3.89
N GLU A 49 -8.50 -2.26 -4.87
CA GLU A 49 -7.04 -2.30 -4.75
C GLU A 49 -6.45 -0.94 -4.45
N ALA A 50 -6.80 0.09 -5.22
CA ALA A 50 -6.27 1.43 -5.02
C ALA A 50 -6.64 1.99 -3.64
N VAL A 51 -7.91 1.86 -3.23
CA VAL A 51 -8.38 2.33 -1.92
C VAL A 51 -7.69 1.58 -0.78
N SER A 52 -7.59 0.25 -0.87
CA SER A 52 -6.96 -0.58 0.17
C SER A 52 -5.46 -0.32 0.27
N TRP A 53 -4.78 -0.09 -0.85
CA TRP A 53 -3.37 0.33 -0.88
C TRP A 53 -3.18 1.72 -0.25
N SER A 54 -4.02 2.70 -0.61
CA SER A 54 -3.94 4.05 -0.05
C SER A 54 -4.18 4.07 1.46
N MET A 55 -5.15 3.30 1.97
CA MET A 55 -5.40 3.22 3.42
C MET A 55 -4.18 2.68 4.18
N LYS A 56 -3.52 1.65 3.65
CA LYS A 56 -2.28 1.12 4.26
C LYS A 56 -1.19 2.18 4.24
N ALA A 57 -1.02 2.93 3.15
CA ALA A 57 -0.05 4.03 3.10
C ALA A 57 -0.34 5.12 4.14
N ILE A 58 -1.60 5.53 4.31
CA ILE A 58 -2.02 6.55 5.28
C ILE A 58 -1.79 6.08 6.73
N ILE A 59 -1.82 4.77 6.99
CA ILE A 59 -1.53 4.22 8.32
C ILE A 59 -0.02 4.08 8.55
N ILE A 60 0.70 3.51 7.59
CA ILE A 60 2.12 3.17 7.70
C ILE A 60 2.99 4.44 7.71
N VAL A 61 2.74 5.39 6.81
CA VAL A 61 3.62 6.55 6.65
C VAL A 61 3.67 7.40 7.93
N PRO A 62 2.54 7.80 8.54
CA PRO A 62 2.58 8.53 9.80
C PRO A 62 3.09 7.70 10.97
N GLY A 63 2.73 6.41 11.02
CA GLY A 63 3.18 5.51 12.07
C GLY A 63 4.69 5.28 12.07
N LEU A 64 5.30 5.07 10.90
CA LEU A 64 6.72 4.78 10.77
C LEU A 64 7.60 6.03 10.71
N ILE A 65 7.17 7.09 10.02
CA ILE A 65 8.01 8.28 9.82
C ILE A 65 7.85 9.28 10.98
N PHE A 66 6.61 9.50 11.44
CA PHE A 66 6.30 10.50 12.46
C PHE A 66 6.06 9.89 13.84
N GLY A 67 5.99 8.56 13.96
CA GLY A 67 5.65 7.88 15.21
C GLY A 67 4.20 8.07 15.64
N VAL A 68 3.34 8.61 14.77
CA VAL A 68 1.95 8.93 15.07
C VAL A 68 1.06 7.80 14.56
N GLN A 69 0.47 7.05 15.48
CA GLN A 69 -0.46 5.97 15.14
C GLN A 69 -1.91 6.45 15.20
N LEU A 70 -2.56 6.51 14.04
CA LEU A 70 -4.00 6.80 13.92
C LEU A 70 -4.79 5.48 14.03
N TRP A 71 -4.99 4.99 15.24
CA TRP A 71 -5.55 3.65 15.48
C TRP A 71 -6.97 3.46 14.91
N GLN A 72 -7.77 4.52 14.79
CA GLN A 72 -9.13 4.46 14.23
C GLN A 72 -9.11 4.07 12.74
N LEU A 73 -8.04 4.40 12.02
CA LEU A 73 -7.91 4.03 10.61
C LEU A 73 -7.80 2.51 10.41
N TYR A 74 -7.45 1.74 11.45
CA TYR A 74 -7.40 0.29 11.36
C TYR A 74 -8.79 -0.34 11.17
N PHE A 75 -9.90 0.33 11.54
CA PHE A 75 -11.23 -0.12 11.14
C PHE A 75 -11.43 -0.06 9.62
N VAL A 76 -10.96 1.02 8.99
CA VAL A 76 -11.01 1.17 7.54
C VAL A 76 -10.04 0.19 6.88
N ALA A 77 -8.86 -0.01 7.45
CA ALA A 77 -7.89 -0.99 7.00
C ALA A 77 -8.43 -2.42 7.06
N LEU A 78 -9.19 -2.76 8.10
CA LEU A 78 -9.85 -4.05 8.26
C LEU A 78 -10.87 -4.29 7.12
N LEU A 79 -11.81 -3.35 6.93
CA LEU A 79 -12.84 -3.46 5.89
C LEU A 79 -12.23 -3.53 4.48
N THR A 80 -11.23 -2.69 4.20
CA THR A 80 -10.55 -2.66 2.90
C THR A 80 -9.67 -3.89 2.69
N SER A 81 -9.10 -4.51 3.73
CA SER A 81 -8.35 -5.76 3.61
C SER A 81 -9.27 -6.95 3.35
N MET A 82 -10.43 -7.02 4.02
CA MET A 82 -11.47 -8.02 3.73
C MET A 82 -11.94 -7.91 2.26
N SER A 83 -12.22 -6.68 1.81
CA SER A 83 -12.63 -6.42 0.42
C SER A 83 -11.53 -6.77 -0.58
N LEU A 84 -10.26 -6.53 -0.23
CA LEU A 84 -9.13 -6.79 -1.09
C LEU A 84 -8.80 -8.29 -1.22
N ILE A 85 -9.14 -9.13 -0.23
CA ILE A 85 -9.06 -10.59 -0.38
C ILE A 85 -9.96 -11.06 -1.54
N TRP A 86 -11.20 -10.57 -1.59
CA TRP A 86 -12.12 -10.88 -2.68
C TRP A 86 -11.60 -10.39 -4.04
N ALA A 87 -11.13 -9.14 -4.12
CA ALA A 87 -10.58 -8.57 -5.35
C ALA A 87 -9.33 -9.32 -5.83
N SER A 88 -8.45 -9.71 -4.91
CA SER A 88 -7.22 -10.47 -5.21
C SER A 88 -7.52 -11.88 -5.71
N ASN A 89 -8.56 -12.53 -5.17
CA ASN A 89 -8.99 -13.84 -5.64
C ASN A 89 -9.54 -13.79 -7.08
N ARG A 90 -10.21 -12.69 -7.48
CA ARG A 90 -10.63 -12.48 -8.88
C ARG A 90 -9.45 -12.41 -9.86
N LYS A 91 -8.28 -11.97 -9.40
CA LYS A 91 -7.04 -11.92 -10.18
C LYS A 91 -6.13 -13.13 -10.00
N LEU A 92 -6.53 -14.10 -9.17
CA LEU A 92 -5.74 -15.29 -8.81
C LEU A 92 -4.35 -14.92 -8.24
N LEU A 93 -4.30 -13.93 -7.34
CA LEU A 93 -3.07 -13.45 -6.70
C LEU A 93 -2.97 -13.95 -5.25
N PRO A 94 -2.46 -15.19 -5.00
CA PRO A 94 -2.48 -15.82 -3.67
C PRO A 94 -1.65 -15.05 -2.63
N THR A 95 -0.56 -14.41 -3.06
CA THR A 95 0.29 -13.61 -2.18
C THR A 95 -0.43 -12.38 -1.63
N LEU A 96 -1.27 -11.73 -2.44
CA LEU A 96 -2.08 -10.59 -2.00
C LEU A 96 -3.22 -11.02 -1.07
N VAL A 97 -3.78 -12.21 -1.28
CA VAL A 97 -4.75 -12.80 -0.34
C VAL A 97 -4.09 -12.99 1.02
N SER A 98 -2.95 -13.70 1.08
CA SER A 98 -2.22 -13.93 2.34
C SER A 98 -1.78 -12.63 3.02
N PHE A 99 -1.31 -11.65 2.25
CA PHE A 99 -0.94 -10.34 2.78
C PHE A 99 -2.12 -9.63 3.44
N ASN A 100 -3.30 -9.63 2.81
CA ASN A 100 -4.47 -9.00 3.39
C ASN A 100 -5.06 -9.77 4.57
N THR A 101 -4.91 -11.10 4.61
CA THR A 101 -5.24 -11.91 5.80
C THR A 101 -4.39 -11.48 6.99
N LEU A 102 -3.08 -11.23 6.79
CA LEU A 102 -2.21 -10.70 7.84
C LEU A 102 -2.65 -9.31 8.30
N TRP A 103 -3.09 -8.45 7.37
CA TRP A 103 -3.60 -7.12 7.70
C TRP A 103 -4.89 -7.13 8.51
N ILE A 104 -5.78 -8.11 8.27
CA ILE A 104 -6.97 -8.31 9.10
C ILE A 104 -6.54 -8.60 10.54
N TRP A 105 -5.62 -9.56 10.72
CA TRP A 105 -5.09 -9.88 12.05
C TRP A 105 -4.45 -8.66 12.72
N LEU A 106 -3.57 -7.95 12.02
CA LEU A 106 -2.90 -6.76 12.55
C LEU A 106 -3.89 -5.66 12.94
N SER A 107 -4.91 -5.43 12.11
CA SER A 107 -5.96 -4.45 12.42
C SER A 107 -6.71 -4.83 13.68
N MET A 108 -7.07 -6.11 13.84
CA MET A 108 -7.73 -6.59 15.04
C MET A 108 -6.87 -6.45 16.29
N MET A 109 -5.56 -6.71 16.21
CA MET A 109 -4.65 -6.51 17.34
C MET A 109 -4.63 -5.06 17.83
N ILE A 110 -4.47 -4.09 16.91
CA ILE A 110 -4.41 -2.67 17.27
C ILE A 110 -5.78 -2.16 17.75
N ILE A 111 -6.86 -2.55 17.09
CA ILE A 111 -8.23 -2.20 17.51
C ILE A 111 -8.48 -2.72 18.93
N SER A 112 -8.13 -3.98 19.21
CA SER A 112 -8.33 -4.58 20.53
C SER A 112 -7.57 -3.84 21.63
N GLN A 113 -6.34 -3.37 21.37
CA GLN A 113 -5.53 -2.62 22.34
C GLN A 113 -6.12 -1.26 22.72
N HIS A 114 -7.03 -0.70 21.91
CA HIS A 114 -7.61 0.63 22.15
C HIS A 114 -9.06 0.57 22.63
N ILE A 115 -9.75 -0.56 22.41
CA ILE A 115 -11.13 -0.76 22.87
C ILE A 115 -11.19 -1.43 24.25
N ILE A 116 -10.26 -2.36 24.52
CA ILE A 116 -10.18 -3.13 25.77
C ILE A 116 -9.03 -2.60 26.60
#